data_AF-A0A955L7Z8-F1
#
_entry.id   AF-A0A955L7Z8-F1
#
_cell.length_a   1.000
_cell.length_b   1.000
_cell.length_c   1.000
_cell.angle_alpha   90.00
_cell.angle_beta   90.00
_cell.angle_gamma   90.00
#
_symmetry.space_group_name_H-M   'P 1'
#
loop_
_entity.id
_entity.type
_entity.pdbx_description
1 polymer ?
#
loop_
_entity_poly.entity_id
_entity_poly.type
_entity_poly.pdbx_seq_one_letter_code
_entity_poly.pdbx_strand_id
1 'polypeptide(L)'
;MVHTVLGRDLPVSGNIGLFAQNEEEYQNMFELTRPLVYPSDNPLQKYFELKEPIGKFTHLYIRKPDQTPYGKYLGDIDFILAEEEYELLKKEVIAGKYPGAVMYDRPGWDTVQVVQSGIDVVSYISTMGMAIKARIKFD
;
A
#
# COMPACT_ATOMS: atom_id res chain seq x y z
N MET A 1 27.56 9.04 -12.96
CA MET A 1 27.69 7.58 -12.79
C MET A 1 26.29 7.02 -12.69
N VAL A 2 25.89 6.16 -13.62
CA VAL A 2 24.61 5.42 -13.50
C VAL A 2 24.94 4.20 -12.66
N HIS A 3 24.51 4.19 -11.40
CA HIS A 3 24.59 3.00 -10.57
C HIS A 3 23.51 2.04 -11.04
N THR A 4 23.91 0.97 -11.72
CA THR A 4 23.03 -0.16 -12.00
C THR A 4 22.77 -0.85 -10.67
N VAL A 5 21.63 -0.57 -10.04
CA VAL A 5 21.19 -1.31 -8.86
C VAL A 5 20.64 -2.65 -9.35
N LEU A 6 21.37 -3.73 -9.10
CA LEU A 6 20.83 -5.08 -9.22
C LEU A 6 19.88 -5.31 -8.03
N GLY A 7 18.58 -5.17 -8.27
CA GLY A 7 17.53 -5.47 -7.32
C GLY A 7 16.94 -6.86 -7.54
N ARG A 8 16.20 -7.35 -6.54
CA ARG A 8 15.32 -8.52 -6.68
C ARG A 8 13.90 -8.02 -6.91
N ASP A 9 13.22 -8.57 -7.92
CA ASP A 9 11.80 -8.30 -8.11
C ASP A 9 11.01 -8.84 -6.91
N LEU A 10 10.28 -7.96 -6.24
CA LEU A 10 9.35 -8.34 -5.18
C LEU A 10 7.95 -8.49 -5.78
N PRO A 11 7.22 -9.55 -5.42
CA PRO A 11 5.84 -9.71 -5.88
C PRO A 11 4.97 -8.58 -5.33
N VAL A 12 4.27 -7.88 -6.22
CA VAL A 12 3.22 -6.93 -5.81
C VAL A 12 2.11 -7.66 -5.04
N SER A 13 1.53 -6.99 -4.04
CA SER A 13 0.59 -7.54 -3.05
C SER A 13 -0.74 -8.10 -3.60
N GLY A 14 -0.94 -8.11 -4.92
CA GLY A 14 -2.03 -8.81 -5.60
C GLY A 14 -3.32 -8.02 -5.77
N ASN A 15 -3.29 -6.70 -5.57
CA ASN A 15 -4.47 -5.83 -5.65
C ASN A 15 -4.21 -4.66 -6.62
N ILE A 16 -5.28 -4.07 -7.16
CA ILE A 16 -5.22 -2.79 -7.89
C ILE A 16 -5.78 -1.71 -6.97
N GLY A 17 -4.99 -0.66 -6.71
CA GLY A 17 -5.40 0.47 -5.89
C GLY A 17 -5.92 1.65 -6.72
N LEU A 18 -7.07 2.17 -6.33
CA LEU A 18 -7.64 3.44 -6.78
C LEU A 18 -7.61 4.43 -5.62
N PHE A 19 -7.07 5.63 -5.85
CA PHE A 19 -6.80 6.61 -4.81
C PHE A 19 -7.57 7.89 -5.10
N ALA A 20 -8.68 8.07 -4.38
CA ALA A 20 -9.50 9.27 -4.52
C ALA A 20 -8.87 10.44 -3.76
N GLN A 21 -8.86 11.61 -4.39
CA GLN A 21 -8.30 12.85 -3.85
C GLN A 21 -9.32 13.65 -3.04
N ASN A 22 -10.60 13.41 -3.29
CA ASN A 22 -11.71 14.00 -2.54
C ASN A 22 -12.90 13.02 -2.46
N GLU A 23 -13.90 13.39 -1.65
CA GLU A 23 -15.05 12.52 -1.42
C GLU A 23 -15.90 12.34 -2.69
N GLU A 24 -16.03 13.37 -3.54
CA GLU A 24 -16.76 13.27 -4.80
C GLU A 24 -16.11 12.25 -5.75
N GLU A 25 -14.80 12.29 -5.90
CA GLU A 25 -14.03 11.33 -6.68
C GLU A 25 -14.18 9.91 -6.12
N TYR A 26 -14.14 9.76 -4.78
CA TYR A 26 -14.38 8.46 -4.14
C TYR A 26 -15.76 7.91 -4.50
N GLN A 27 -16.82 8.72 -4.40
CA GLN A 27 -18.18 8.29 -4.75
C GLN A 27 -18.28 7.92 -6.23
N ASN A 28 -17.70 8.71 -7.12
CA ASN A 28 -17.67 8.40 -8.55
C ASN A 28 -16.93 7.08 -8.86
N MET A 29 -15.76 6.86 -8.25
CA MET A 29 -15.01 5.60 -8.39
C MET A 29 -15.78 4.41 -7.81
N PHE A 30 -16.44 4.60 -6.67
CA PHE A 30 -17.24 3.56 -6.04
C PHE A 30 -18.43 3.14 -6.92
N GLU A 31 -19.16 4.09 -7.49
CA GLU A 31 -20.28 3.78 -8.40
C GLU A 31 -19.82 3.09 -9.69
N LEU A 32 -18.67 3.50 -10.25
CA LEU A 32 -18.08 2.85 -11.43
C LEU A 32 -17.64 1.40 -11.17
N THR A 33 -17.18 1.11 -9.94
CA THR A 33 -16.68 -0.22 -9.56
C THR A 33 -17.78 -1.15 -9.07
N ARG A 34 -18.92 -0.62 -8.61
CA ARG A 34 -20.09 -1.37 -8.13
C ARG A 34 -20.54 -2.53 -9.03
N PRO A 35 -20.62 -2.42 -10.37
CA PRO A 35 -20.98 -3.56 -11.22
C PRO A 35 -19.90 -4.65 -11.24
N LEU A 36 -18.63 -4.33 -10.97
CA LEU A 36 -17.48 -5.23 -11.06
C LEU A 36 -17.22 -6.05 -9.79
N VAL A 37 -17.75 -5.62 -8.64
CA VAL A 37 -17.40 -6.19 -7.33
C VAL A 37 -18.61 -6.79 -6.61
N TYR A 38 -18.37 -7.74 -5.71
CA TYR A 38 -19.40 -8.21 -4.78
C TYR A 38 -19.79 -7.11 -3.78
N PRO A 39 -21.08 -6.97 -3.44
CA PRO A 39 -21.52 -6.01 -2.45
C PRO A 39 -20.91 -6.32 -1.07
N SER A 40 -20.67 -5.28 -0.27
CA SER A 40 -20.21 -5.41 1.10
C SER A 40 -21.06 -4.54 2.01
N ASP A 41 -21.53 -5.12 3.11
CA ASP A 41 -22.28 -4.40 4.14
C ASP A 41 -21.36 -3.64 5.11
N ASN A 42 -20.04 -3.77 4.95
CA ASN A 42 -19.05 -3.11 5.79
C ASN A 42 -18.75 -1.70 5.25
N PRO A 43 -19.18 -0.62 5.93
CA PRO A 43 -18.93 0.75 5.47
C PRO A 43 -17.44 1.14 5.53
N LEU A 44 -16.62 0.32 6.19
CA LEU A 44 -15.17 0.49 6.31
C LEU A 44 -14.40 -0.40 5.32
N GLN A 45 -15.10 -1.15 4.45
CA GLN A 45 -14.49 -2.00 3.44
C GLN A 45 -13.67 -1.13 2.48
N LYS A 46 -12.41 -1.48 2.30
CA LYS A 46 -11.52 -0.85 1.31
C LYS A 46 -11.16 -1.78 0.16
N TYR A 47 -11.24 -3.09 0.40
CA TYR A 47 -10.92 -4.14 -0.56
C TYR A 47 -12.21 -4.79 -1.04
N PHE A 48 -12.51 -4.65 -2.31
CA PHE A 48 -13.71 -5.17 -2.92
C PHE A 48 -13.33 -6.37 -3.79
N GLU A 49 -13.92 -7.53 -3.49
CA GLU A 49 -13.70 -8.74 -4.29
C GLU A 49 -14.31 -8.55 -5.68
N LEU A 50 -13.51 -8.79 -6.71
CA LEU A 50 -13.94 -8.73 -8.10
C LEU A 50 -14.80 -9.96 -8.44
N LYS A 51 -15.91 -9.75 -9.14
CA LYS A 51 -16.73 -10.84 -9.69
C LYS A 51 -15.97 -11.65 -10.74
N GLU A 52 -15.13 -10.95 -11.51
CA GLU A 52 -14.22 -11.54 -12.49
C GLU A 52 -12.81 -10.96 -12.29
N PRO A 53 -11.78 -11.81 -12.11
CA PRO A 53 -10.41 -11.33 -11.94
C PRO A 53 -9.92 -10.51 -13.15
N ILE A 54 -9.15 -9.45 -12.88
CA ILE A 54 -8.45 -8.69 -13.91
C ILE A 54 -7.01 -9.21 -13.95
N GLY A 55 -6.71 -10.13 -14.87
CA GLY A 55 -5.41 -10.81 -14.89
C GLY A 55 -5.18 -11.62 -13.62
N LYS A 56 -4.15 -11.26 -12.82
CA LYS A 56 -3.86 -11.90 -11.52
C LYS A 56 -4.55 -11.25 -10.32
N PHE A 57 -5.27 -10.15 -10.53
CA PHE A 57 -5.85 -9.34 -9.47
C PHE A 57 -7.28 -9.80 -9.17
N THR A 58 -7.55 -10.16 -7.92
CA THR A 58 -8.87 -10.63 -7.46
C THR A 58 -9.61 -9.58 -6.64
N HIS A 59 -8.95 -8.48 -6.28
CA HIS A 59 -9.52 -7.43 -5.46
C HIS A 59 -9.20 -6.04 -6.04
N LEU A 60 -10.19 -5.15 -5.97
CA LEU A 60 -10.01 -3.71 -6.13
C LEU A 60 -9.90 -3.07 -4.76
N TYR A 61 -8.83 -2.32 -4.54
CA TYR A 61 -8.67 -1.46 -3.38
C TYR A 61 -9.10 -0.04 -3.75
N ILE A 62 -10.02 0.56 -3.01
CA ILE A 62 -10.41 1.96 -3.21
C ILE A 62 -10.12 2.73 -1.92
N ARG A 63 -9.14 3.63 -1.98
CA ARG A 63 -8.74 4.47 -0.85
C ARG A 63 -9.55 5.77 -0.86
N LYS A 64 -10.28 5.99 0.24
CA LYS A 64 -10.84 7.30 0.56
C LYS A 64 -9.74 8.33 0.80
N PRO A 65 -10.02 9.63 0.59
CA PRO A 65 -9.12 10.69 0.99
C PRO A 65 -8.76 10.55 2.47
N ASP A 66 -7.47 10.56 2.76
CA ASP A 66 -6.95 10.42 4.10
C ASP A 66 -6.42 11.78 4.55
N GLN A 67 -7.17 12.44 5.44
CA GLN A 67 -6.82 13.78 5.92
C GLN A 67 -5.76 13.76 7.03
N THR A 68 -5.29 12.58 7.42
CA THR A 68 -4.21 12.46 8.39
C THR A 68 -2.86 12.78 7.74
N PRO A 69 -1.80 13.04 8.53
CA PRO A 69 -0.44 13.21 7.98
C PRO A 69 0.07 12.02 7.15
N TYR A 70 -0.57 10.86 7.31
CA TYR A 70 -0.27 9.59 6.63
C TYR A 70 -0.92 9.49 5.23
N GLY A 71 -1.84 10.39 4.90
CA GLY A 71 -2.58 10.46 3.65
C GLY A 71 -1.98 11.31 2.55
N LYS A 72 -0.71 11.71 2.70
CA LYS A 72 -0.05 12.70 1.81
C LYS A 72 0.33 12.19 0.42
N TYR A 73 0.29 10.88 0.16
CA TYR A 73 0.66 10.29 -1.13
C TYR A 73 -0.58 9.98 -1.96
N LEU A 74 -0.49 10.24 -3.26
CA LEU A 74 -1.55 9.99 -4.24
C LEU A 74 -1.66 8.52 -4.65
N GLY A 75 -0.73 7.68 -4.19
CA GLY A 75 -0.73 6.24 -4.42
C GLY A 75 0.28 5.53 -3.52
N ASP A 76 0.12 4.22 -3.39
CA ASP A 76 1.10 3.36 -2.74
C ASP A 76 1.32 2.03 -3.47
N ILE A 77 2.49 1.44 -3.21
CA ILE A 77 2.85 0.09 -3.65
C ILE A 77 3.36 -0.68 -2.43
N ASP A 78 2.69 -1.78 -2.12
CA ASP A 78 3.07 -2.65 -1.01
C ASP A 78 3.95 -3.82 -1.48
N PHE A 79 5.08 -3.98 -0.81
CA PHE A 79 5.99 -5.11 -0.92
C PHE A 79 6.01 -5.91 0.37
N ILE A 80 6.15 -7.23 0.22
CA ILE A 80 6.19 -8.17 1.33
C ILE A 80 7.54 -8.88 1.33
N LEU A 81 8.19 -8.89 2.49
CA LEU A 81 9.40 -9.66 2.77
C LEU A 81 9.12 -10.75 3.81
N ALA A 82 9.98 -11.77 3.83
CA ALA A 82 10.02 -12.71 4.95
C ALA A 82 10.49 -11.98 6.22
N GLU A 83 10.06 -12.46 7.39
CA GLU A 83 10.36 -11.85 8.70
C GLU A 83 11.87 -11.59 8.89
N GLU A 84 12.72 -12.58 8.59
CA GLU A 84 14.17 -12.45 8.75
C GLU A 84 14.79 -11.42 7.80
N GLU A 85 14.33 -11.37 6.54
CA GLU A 85 14.77 -10.40 5.54
C GLU A 85 14.33 -8.98 5.92
N TYR A 86 13.10 -8.84 6.43
CA TYR A 86 12.55 -7.57 6.90
C TYR A 86 13.30 -7.04 8.12
N GLU A 87 13.60 -7.88 9.10
CA GLU A 87 14.35 -7.47 10.29
C GLU A 87 15.78 -7.02 9.96
N LEU A 88 16.41 -7.62 8.95
CA LEU A 88 17.68 -7.14 8.42
C LEU A 88 17.53 -5.76 7.77
N LEU A 89 16.56 -5.61 6.86
CA LEU A 89 16.28 -4.34 6.18
C LEU A 89 16.00 -3.22 7.20
N LYS A 90 15.16 -3.49 8.20
CA LYS A 90 14.79 -2.54 9.25
C LYS A 90 16.02 -2.02 10.01
N LYS A 91 16.94 -2.90 10.40
CA LYS A 91 18.20 -2.50 11.05
C LYS A 91 19.05 -1.60 10.15
N GLU A 92 19.15 -1.94 8.86
CA GLU A 92 19.91 -1.17 7.88
C GLU A 92 19.28 0.21 7.61
N VAL A 93 17.95 0.30 7.56
CA VAL A 93 17.21 1.56 7.44
C VAL A 93 17.42 2.44 8.67
N ILE A 94 17.30 1.89 9.88
CA ILE A 94 17.57 2.61 11.14
C ILE A 94 19.02 3.11 11.20
N ALA A 95 19.97 2.34 10.67
CA ALA A 95 21.36 2.74 10.55
C ALA A 95 21.62 3.79 9.45
N GLY A 96 20.60 4.19 8.68
CA GLY A 96 20.71 5.19 7.62
C GLY A 96 21.40 4.69 6.34
N LYS A 97 21.46 3.37 6.12
CA LYS A 97 22.14 2.77 4.96
C LYS A 97 21.49 3.15 3.62
N TYR A 98 20.18 3.39 3.63
CA TYR A 98 19.38 3.60 2.42
C TYR A 98 18.74 4.99 2.42
N PRO A 99 19.30 5.97 1.68
CA PRO A 99 18.67 7.28 1.51
C PRO A 99 17.26 7.14 0.93
N GLY A 100 16.31 7.85 1.54
CA GLY A 100 14.90 7.81 1.14
C GLY A 100 14.10 6.65 1.73
N ALA A 101 14.72 5.69 2.42
CA ALA A 101 14.02 4.70 3.23
C ALA A 101 13.99 5.15 4.69
N VAL A 102 12.82 5.10 5.32
CA VAL A 102 12.61 5.46 6.72
C VAL A 102 11.66 4.45 7.37
N MET A 103 11.71 4.35 8.70
CA MET A 103 10.64 3.66 9.42
C MET A 103 9.37 4.51 9.33
N TYR A 104 8.27 3.88 8.96
CA TYR A 104 6.97 4.53 8.92
C TYR A 104 6.51 4.82 10.35
N ASP A 105 6.18 6.08 10.62
CA ASP A 105 5.96 6.60 11.97
C ASP A 105 4.50 6.45 12.44
N ARG A 106 3.67 5.72 11.70
CA ARG A 106 2.29 5.44 12.10
C ARG A 106 2.28 4.47 13.29
N PRO A 107 1.64 4.83 14.43
CA PRO A 107 1.58 3.96 15.60
C PRO A 107 1.01 2.57 15.27
N GLY A 108 1.69 1.52 15.73
CA GLY A 108 1.28 0.13 15.54
C GLY A 108 1.59 -0.48 14.17
N TRP A 109 2.27 0.27 13.30
CA TRP A 109 2.74 -0.20 11.99
C TRP A 109 4.23 -0.46 12.04
N ASP A 110 4.61 -1.70 11.74
CA ASP A 110 6.02 -2.05 11.52
C ASP A 110 6.24 -2.14 10.01
N THR A 111 6.66 -1.02 9.43
CA THR A 111 6.75 -0.88 7.98
C THR A 111 7.88 0.08 7.63
N VAL A 112 8.68 -0.29 6.64
CA VAL A 112 9.63 0.62 6.00
C VAL A 112 8.89 1.38 4.91
N GLN A 113 9.01 2.70 4.92
CA GLN A 113 8.50 3.59 3.88
C GLN A 113 9.67 4.07 3.02
N VAL A 114 9.54 3.94 1.69
CA VAL A 114 10.51 4.44 0.73
C VAL A 114 9.90 5.60 -0.06
N VAL A 115 10.54 6.75 0.04
CA VAL A 115 10.08 8.02 -0.52
C VAL A 115 11.13 8.58 -1.48
N GLN A 116 10.67 9.17 -2.58
CA GLN A 116 11.53 9.83 -3.56
C GLN A 116 10.99 11.22 -3.87
N SER A 117 11.86 12.23 -3.86
CA SER A 117 11.48 13.61 -4.18
C SER A 117 10.94 13.70 -5.60
N GLY A 118 9.82 14.41 -5.77
CA GLY A 118 9.14 14.58 -7.06
C GLY A 118 8.29 13.38 -7.51
N ILE A 119 8.11 12.38 -6.65
CA ILE A 119 7.19 11.25 -6.88
C ILE A 119 6.10 11.29 -5.82
N ASP A 120 4.84 11.35 -6.27
CA ASP A 120 3.67 11.45 -5.39
C ASP A 120 3.13 10.07 -4.94
N VAL A 121 3.86 9.00 -5.25
CA VAL A 121 3.61 7.61 -4.88
C VAL A 121 4.67 7.15 -3.88
N VAL A 122 4.26 6.34 -2.91
CA VAL A 122 5.15 5.79 -1.88
C VAL A 122 5.23 4.27 -1.97
N SER A 123 6.37 3.70 -1.62
CA SER A 123 6.49 2.25 -1.46
C SER A 123 6.54 1.88 0.01
N TYR A 124 5.79 0.85 0.39
CA TYR A 124 5.83 0.26 1.72
C TYR A 124 6.43 -1.14 1.64
N ILE A 125 7.30 -1.46 2.59
CA ILE A 125 7.90 -2.78 2.73
C ILE A 125 7.59 -3.27 4.13
N SER A 126 6.94 -4.43 4.24
CA SER A 126 6.53 -5.01 5.52
C SER A 126 6.55 -6.54 5.46
N THR A 127 6.13 -7.19 6.55
CA THR A 127 5.96 -8.64 6.59
C THR A 127 4.53 -9.03 6.20
N MET A 128 4.33 -10.31 5.86
CA MET A 128 2.98 -10.83 5.55
C MET A 128 2.02 -10.63 6.74
N GLY A 129 2.50 -10.80 7.97
CA GLY A 129 1.70 -10.58 9.17
C GLY A 129 1.19 -9.14 9.25
N MET A 130 2.05 -8.16 8.95
CA MET A 130 1.67 -6.75 8.92
C MET A 130 0.70 -6.44 7.78
N ALA A 131 0.92 -6.99 6.58
CA ALA A 131 0.02 -6.81 5.44
C ALA A 131 -1.40 -7.35 5.71
N ILE A 132 -1.50 -8.51 6.36
CA ILE A 132 -2.79 -9.07 6.80
C ILE A 132 -3.45 -8.16 7.84
N LYS A 133 -2.67 -7.71 8.83
CA LYS A 133 -3.14 -6.82 9.90
C LYS A 133 -3.67 -5.50 9.35
N ALA A 134 -3.01 -4.93 8.33
CA ALA A 134 -3.40 -3.68 7.67
C ALA A 134 -4.72 -3.76 6.89
N ARG A 135 -5.16 -4.96 6.50
CA ARG A 135 -6.46 -5.18 5.83
C ARG A 135 -7.65 -5.08 6.80
N ILE A 136 -7.40 -5.30 8.09
CA ILE A 136 -8.38 -5.13 9.16
C ILE A 136 -8.15 -3.74 9.73
N LYS A 137 -9.14 -2.85 9.61
CA LYS A 137 -8.99 -1.48 10.11
C LYS A 137 -8.67 -1.54 11.61
N PHE A 138 -7.58 -0.90 12.00
CA PHE A 138 -7.41 -0.52 13.40
C PHE A 138 -8.34 0.66 13.66
N ASP A 139 -9.14 0.53 14.71
CA ASP A 139 -9.79 1.67 15.34
C ASP A 139 -8.74 2.65 15.88
#